data_AF-A0A420A283-F1
#
_entry.id   AF-A0A420A283-F1
#
_cell.length_a   1.000
_cell.length_b   1.000
_cell.length_c   1.000
_cell.angle_alpha   90.00
_cell.angle_beta   90.00
_cell.angle_gamma   90.00
#
_symmetry.space_group_name_H-M   'P 1'
#
loop_
_entity.id
_entity.type
_entity.pdbx_description
1 polymer ?
#
loop_
_entity_poly.entity_id
_entity_poly.type
_entity_poly.pdbx_seq_one_letter_code
_entity_poly.pdbx_strand_id
1 'polypeptide(L)'
;MISYEEYMEIEILRRQGNSLRDIAVETGMAVNTVRKYLESGPPQRKARQPVVGKLAPFKAYLQGRVEAAKPDWIPATVLKREIEQRGYTGGLRRVQEYLQKLRSAARPDPVVRFDTEPGHQMQMDWIEFRKVEPMKDAARLIRRHFEGIVAWTQTRHSNGFIEAINGLFQAAKRKARGYARFETMRTVLFLIAGKLDLSRFNEHAR
;
A
#
# COMPACT_ATOMS: atom_id res chain seq x y z
N MET A 1 25.45 40.05 -12.84
CA MET A 1 24.24 40.73 -13.36
C MET A 1 23.59 41.29 -12.11
N ILE A 2 23.40 42.61 -12.05
CA ILE A 2 22.94 43.25 -10.81
C ILE A 2 21.47 42.91 -10.58
N SER A 3 21.03 42.95 -9.32
CA SER A 3 19.63 42.82 -8.94
C SER A 3 18.83 44.07 -9.30
N TYR A 4 17.51 43.99 -9.22
CA TYR A 4 16.66 45.16 -9.42
C TYR A 4 16.85 46.20 -8.30
N GLU A 5 17.12 45.75 -7.08
CA GLU A 5 17.37 46.61 -5.92
C GLU A 5 18.68 47.41 -6.10
N GLU A 6 19.75 46.73 -6.50
CA GLU A 6 21.04 47.33 -6.83
C GLU A 6 20.94 48.35 -7.96
N TYR A 7 20.09 48.09 -8.95
CA TYR A 7 19.79 49.05 -10.02
C TYR A 7 19.06 50.30 -9.51
N MET A 8 18.05 50.12 -8.66
CA MET A 8 17.29 51.23 -8.07
C MET A 8 18.18 52.12 -7.19
N GLU A 9 19.10 51.52 -6.45
CA GLU A 9 20.08 52.24 -5.64
C GLU A 9 21.00 53.13 -6.48
N ILE A 10 21.51 52.61 -7.61
CA ILE A 10 22.27 53.40 -8.59
C ILE A 10 21.45 54.59 -9.12
N GLU A 11 20.17 54.38 -9.42
CA GLU A 11 19.27 55.42 -9.97
C GLU A 11 18.96 56.52 -8.94
N ILE A 12 18.75 56.14 -7.67
CA ILE A 12 18.54 57.05 -6.54
C ILE A 12 19.79 57.92 -6.31
N LEU A 13 20.97 57.30 -6.22
CA LEU A 13 22.23 58.02 -6.00
C LEU A 13 22.56 58.95 -7.17
N ARG A 14 22.21 58.55 -8.40
CA ARG A 14 22.37 59.41 -9.57
C ARG A 14 21.44 60.62 -9.53
N ARG A 15 20.19 60.44 -9.10
CA ARG A 15 19.21 61.52 -8.93
C ARG A 15 19.57 62.51 -7.82
N GLN A 16 20.30 62.04 -6.81
CA GLN A 16 20.86 62.89 -5.74
C GLN A 16 22.06 63.74 -6.19
N GLY A 17 22.54 63.55 -7.43
CA GLY A 17 23.62 64.36 -8.01
C GLY A 17 25.02 63.75 -7.88
N ASN A 18 25.16 62.53 -7.36
CA ASN A 18 26.46 61.89 -7.17
C ASN A 18 27.17 61.59 -8.51
N SER A 19 28.50 61.70 -8.50
CA SER A 19 29.30 61.37 -9.67
C SER A 19 29.36 59.85 -9.88
N LEU A 20 29.65 59.40 -11.10
CA LEU A 20 29.73 57.97 -11.40
C LEU A 20 30.78 57.22 -10.55
N ARG A 21 31.82 57.92 -10.08
CA ARG A 21 32.86 57.35 -9.20
C ARG A 21 32.36 57.23 -7.77
N ASP A 22 31.62 58.23 -7.28
CA ASP A 22 31.06 58.20 -5.92
C ASP A 22 30.00 57.10 -5.81
N ILE A 23 29.15 56.97 -6.83
CA ILE A 23 28.16 55.88 -6.91
C ILE A 23 28.87 54.52 -6.92
N ALA A 24 29.98 54.38 -7.64
CA ALA A 24 30.76 53.14 -7.69
C ALA A 24 31.41 52.79 -6.34
N VAL A 25 31.87 53.80 -5.59
CA VAL A 25 32.40 53.61 -4.23
C VAL A 25 31.29 53.20 -3.26
N GLU A 26 30.15 53.89 -3.31
CA GLU A 26 29.01 53.65 -2.42
C GLU A 26 28.36 52.28 -2.65
N THR A 27 28.13 51.91 -3.92
CA THR A 27 27.51 50.63 -4.31
C THR A 27 28.51 49.47 -4.41
N GLY A 28 29.81 49.73 -4.26
CA GLY A 28 30.88 48.74 -4.43
C GLY A 28 31.01 48.17 -5.86
N MET A 29 30.37 48.80 -6.85
CA MET A 29 30.35 48.34 -8.23
C MET A 29 31.40 49.02 -9.10
N ALA A 30 31.90 48.34 -10.12
CA ALA A 30 32.79 48.99 -11.10
C ALA A 30 32.09 50.16 -11.79
N VAL A 31 32.78 51.29 -11.98
CA VAL A 31 32.27 52.50 -12.64
C VAL A 31 31.65 52.21 -14.00
N ASN A 32 32.21 51.25 -14.75
CA ASN A 32 31.68 50.82 -16.05
C ASN A 32 30.34 50.08 -15.93
N THR A 33 30.10 49.38 -14.83
CA THR A 33 28.82 48.73 -14.52
C THR A 33 27.76 49.77 -14.20
N VAL A 34 28.09 50.76 -13.35
CA VAL A 34 27.20 51.88 -13.02
C VAL A 34 26.81 52.66 -14.28
N ARG A 35 27.80 53.05 -15.10
CA ARG A 35 27.56 53.71 -16.40
C ARG A 35 26.65 52.88 -17.29
N LYS A 36 26.97 51.61 -17.47
CA LYS A 36 26.21 50.68 -18.31
C LYS A 36 24.75 50.61 -17.90
N TYR A 37 24.44 50.46 -16.61
CA TYR A 37 23.06 50.31 -16.16
C TYR A 37 22.28 51.63 -16.16
N LEU A 38 22.92 52.77 -15.92
CA LEU A 38 22.30 54.09 -16.13
C LEU A 38 21.94 54.34 -17.60
N GLU A 39 22.69 53.78 -18.55
CA GLU A 39 22.41 53.88 -19.99
C GLU A 39 21.43 52.80 -20.49
N SER A 40 21.53 51.56 -19.97
CA SER A 40 20.79 50.40 -20.48
C SER A 40 19.47 50.12 -19.76
N GLY A 41 19.22 50.76 -18.62
CA GLY A 41 18.03 50.52 -17.79
C GLY A 41 18.11 49.22 -16.97
N PRO A 42 16.99 48.80 -16.34
CA PRO A 42 16.97 47.73 -15.35
C PRO A 42 17.42 46.39 -15.92
N PRO A 43 18.01 45.50 -15.10
CA PRO A 43 18.51 44.21 -15.54
C PRO A 43 17.37 43.33 -16.11
N GLN A 44 17.30 43.23 -17.43
CA GLN A 44 16.34 42.36 -18.10
C GLN A 44 16.88 40.93 -18.22
N ARG A 45 16.17 39.97 -17.65
CA ARG A 45 16.44 38.55 -17.85
C ARG A 45 16.00 38.17 -19.26
N LYS A 46 16.97 38.02 -20.18
CA LYS A 46 16.68 37.52 -21.54
C LYS A 46 16.01 36.15 -21.43
N ALA A 47 14.78 36.03 -21.93
CA ALA A 47 14.10 34.75 -22.04
C ALA A 47 14.96 33.81 -22.89
N ARG A 48 15.35 32.68 -22.31
CA ARG A 48 16.18 31.70 -23.00
C ARG A 48 15.33 31.08 -24.10
N GLN A 49 15.74 31.23 -25.36
CA GLN A 49 15.04 30.59 -26.47
C GLN A 49 15.03 29.07 -26.23
N PRO A 50 13.87 28.39 -26.33
CA PRO A 50 13.80 26.96 -26.12
C PRO A 50 14.55 26.26 -27.24
N VAL A 51 15.68 25.64 -26.89
CA VAL A 51 16.47 24.84 -27.82
C VAL A 51 15.61 23.66 -28.28
N VAL A 52 15.48 23.49 -29.60
CA VAL A 52 14.80 22.34 -30.20
C VAL A 52 15.52 21.07 -29.74
N GLY A 53 14.88 20.33 -28.83
CA GLY A 53 15.46 19.11 -28.31
C GLY A 53 15.52 18.03 -29.38
N LYS A 54 16.54 17.16 -29.31
CA LYS A 54 16.75 16.00 -30.21
C LYS A 54 15.52 15.11 -30.46
N LEU A 55 14.53 15.13 -29.55
CA LEU A 55 13.30 14.35 -29.65
C LEU A 55 12.21 15.02 -30.51
N ALA A 56 12.32 16.34 -30.77
CA ALA A 56 11.28 17.11 -31.44
C ALA A 56 10.83 16.53 -32.80
N PRO A 57 11.74 16.06 -33.68
CA PRO A 57 11.33 15.47 -34.97
C PRO A 57 10.55 14.16 -34.84
N PHE A 58 10.72 13.43 -33.73
CA PHE A 58 10.14 12.10 -33.53
C PHE A 58 8.83 12.11 -32.75
N LYS A 59 8.41 13.27 -32.22
CA LYS A 59 7.20 13.41 -31.39
C LYS A 59 5.92 12.97 -32.10
N ALA A 60 5.76 13.35 -33.37
CA ALA A 60 4.58 13.00 -34.17
C ALA A 60 4.48 11.48 -34.38
N TYR A 61 5.60 10.82 -34.67
CA TYR A 61 5.67 9.37 -34.79
C TYR A 61 5.31 8.66 -33.49
N LEU A 62 5.89 9.08 -32.36
CA LEU A 62 5.60 8.51 -31.05
C LEU A 62 4.12 8.65 -30.67
N GLN A 63 3.52 9.81 -30.94
CA GLN A 63 2.10 10.03 -30.66
C GLN A 63 1.20 9.12 -31.51
N GLY A 64 1.49 8.96 -32.80
CA GLY A 64 0.76 8.03 -33.67
C GLY A 64 0.88 6.57 -33.22
N ARG A 65 2.06 6.15 -32.74
CA ARG A 65 2.27 4.79 -32.21
C ARG A 65 1.51 4.54 -30.91
N VAL A 66 1.49 5.52 -30.00
CA VAL A 66 0.73 5.44 -28.75
C VAL A 66 -0.78 5.40 -29.03
N GLU A 67 -1.26 6.20 -29.98
CA GLU A 67 -2.68 6.22 -30.35
C GLU A 67 -3.12 4.88 -30.96
N ALA A 68 -2.32 4.33 -31.88
CA ALA A 68 -2.60 3.06 -32.54
C ALA A 68 -2.58 1.85 -31.59
N ALA A 69 -1.92 1.97 -30.44
CA ALA A 69 -1.81 0.90 -29.46
C ALA A 69 -2.94 0.89 -28.42
N LYS A 70 -3.76 1.95 -28.35
CA LYS A 70 -4.86 2.02 -27.38
C LYS A 70 -5.80 0.81 -27.56
N PRO A 71 -6.20 0.13 -26.47
CA PRO A 71 -6.05 0.54 -25.06
C PRO A 71 -4.71 0.17 -24.41
N ASP A 72 -3.90 -0.67 -25.05
CA ASP A 72 -2.63 -1.16 -24.52
C ASP A 72 -1.52 -0.11 -24.58
N TRP A 73 -0.56 -0.22 -23.66
CA TRP A 73 0.53 0.73 -23.54
C TRP A 73 1.86 0.15 -24.02
N ILE A 74 2.44 0.72 -25.08
CA ILE A 74 3.75 0.30 -25.59
C ILE A 74 4.85 0.77 -24.62
N PRO A 75 5.74 -0.14 -24.14
CA PRO A 75 6.88 0.24 -23.33
C PRO A 75 7.81 1.25 -24.03
N ALA A 76 8.31 2.23 -23.26
CA ALA A 76 9.20 3.28 -23.78
C ALA A 76 10.49 2.74 -24.44
N THR A 77 10.95 1.57 -24.01
CA THR A 77 12.13 0.88 -24.58
C THR A 77 11.90 0.45 -26.02
N VAL A 78 10.70 -0.05 -26.33
CA VAL A 78 10.31 -0.46 -27.69
C VAL A 78 10.25 0.77 -28.60
N LEU A 79 9.56 1.82 -28.17
CA LEU A 79 9.46 3.05 -28.95
C LEU A 79 10.80 3.75 -29.15
N LYS A 80 11.70 3.70 -28.15
CA LYS A 80 13.08 4.18 -28.26
C LYS A 80 13.85 3.42 -29.34
N ARG A 81 13.74 2.08 -29.38
CA ARG A 81 14.38 1.25 -30.43
C ARG A 81 13.86 1.60 -31.83
N GLU A 82 12.56 1.85 -31.97
CA GLU A 82 11.96 2.25 -33.25
C GLU A 82 12.48 3.61 -33.74
N ILE A 83 12.59 4.61 -32.85
CA ILE A 83 13.09 5.93 -33.25
C ILE A 83 14.61 5.94 -33.45
N GLU A 84 15.36 5.05 -32.78
CA GLU A 84 16.79 4.86 -33.04
C GLU A 84 17.05 4.40 -34.48
N GLN A 85 16.24 3.46 -34.99
CA GLN A 85 16.29 3.04 -36.39
C GLN A 85 15.96 4.19 -37.37
N ARG A 86 15.26 5.23 -36.90
CA ARG A 86 14.93 6.45 -37.65
C ARG A 86 15.93 7.59 -37.43
N GLY A 87 17.04 7.34 -36.74
CA GLY A 87 18.13 8.32 -36.54
C GLY A 87 18.10 9.08 -35.21
N TYR A 88 17.34 8.62 -34.21
CA TYR A 88 17.37 9.23 -32.87
C TYR A 88 18.68 8.90 -32.13
N THR A 89 19.40 9.93 -31.69
CA THR A 89 20.68 9.81 -30.95
C THR A 89 20.58 10.25 -29.48
N GLY A 90 19.36 10.38 -28.96
CA GLY A 90 19.13 10.81 -27.57
C GLY A 90 18.96 9.64 -26.59
N GLY A 91 18.92 9.96 -25.30
CA GLY A 91 18.72 8.97 -24.25
C GLY A 91 17.26 8.50 -24.11
N LEU A 92 17.08 7.32 -23.52
CA LEU A 92 15.78 6.72 -23.18
C LEU A 92 14.94 7.62 -22.26
N ARG A 93 15.58 8.31 -21.32
CA ARG A 93 14.88 9.15 -20.33
C ARG A 93 14.03 10.25 -20.96
N ARG A 94 14.50 10.89 -22.05
CA ARG A 94 13.70 11.89 -22.78
C ARG A 94 12.45 11.29 -23.41
N VAL A 95 12.55 10.06 -23.90
CA VAL A 95 11.41 9.33 -24.48
C VAL A 95 10.41 9.00 -23.38
N GLN A 96 10.87 8.50 -22.23
CA GLN A 96 10.03 8.23 -21.06
C GLN A 96 9.30 9.48 -20.57
N GLU A 97 10.01 10.59 -20.41
CA GLU A 97 9.43 11.88 -19.97
C GLU A 97 8.36 12.39 -20.97
N TYR A 98 8.58 12.20 -22.26
CA TYR A 98 7.59 12.56 -23.28
C TYR A 98 6.36 11.66 -23.24
N LEU A 99 6.56 10.34 -23.16
CA LEU A 99 5.47 9.36 -23.10
C LEU A 99 4.65 9.48 -21.82
N GLN A 100 5.28 9.83 -20.69
CA GLN A 100 4.58 10.06 -19.44
C GLN A 100 3.58 11.22 -19.52
N LYS A 101 3.87 12.25 -20.33
CA LYS A 101 2.93 13.35 -20.60
C LYS A 101 1.72 12.91 -21.45
N LEU A 102 1.89 11.87 -22.26
CA LEU A 102 0.82 11.30 -23.10
C LEU A 102 -0.03 10.28 -22.34
N ARG A 103 0.48 9.73 -21.24
CA ARG A 103 -0.25 8.78 -20.41
C ARG A 103 -1.32 9.54 -19.61
N SER A 104 -2.58 9.44 -20.06
CA SER A 104 -3.73 9.80 -19.22
C SER A 104 -3.69 8.94 -17.95
N ALA A 105 -3.95 9.55 -16.78
CA ALA A 105 -4.07 8.80 -15.53
C ALA A 105 -5.05 7.64 -15.75
N ALA A 106 -4.52 6.41 -15.71
CA ALA A 106 -5.34 5.24 -15.89
C ALA A 106 -6.40 5.25 -14.81
N ARG A 107 -7.68 5.08 -15.19
CA ARG A 107 -8.69 4.70 -14.20
C ARG A 107 -8.21 3.38 -13.61
N PRO A 108 -8.05 3.28 -12.28
CA PRO A 108 -7.72 1.98 -11.69
C PRO A 108 -8.79 1.00 -12.14
N ASP A 109 -8.37 -0.19 -12.57
CA ASP A 109 -9.31 -1.25 -12.90
C ASP A 109 -10.25 -1.43 -11.71
N PRO A 110 -11.57 -1.56 -11.94
CA PRO A 110 -12.50 -1.79 -10.86
C PRO A 110 -12.09 -3.09 -10.17
N VAL A 111 -11.56 -2.96 -8.95
CA VAL A 111 -11.22 -4.11 -8.12
C VAL A 111 -12.53 -4.75 -7.73
N VAL A 112 -12.93 -5.78 -8.46
CA VAL A 112 -14.08 -6.61 -8.08
C VAL A 112 -13.67 -7.40 -6.85
N ARG A 113 -14.06 -6.90 -5.67
CA ARG A 113 -13.96 -7.67 -4.43
C ARG A 113 -14.98 -8.79 -4.49
N PHE A 114 -14.49 -10.01 -4.51
CA PHE A 114 -15.28 -11.20 -4.24
C PHE A 114 -15.21 -11.44 -2.73
N ASP A 115 -16.30 -11.19 -2.01
CA ASP A 115 -16.41 -11.58 -0.61
C ASP A 115 -16.91 -13.03 -0.57
N THR A 116 -16.06 -13.94 -0.10
CA THR A 116 -16.40 -15.36 0.05
C THR A 116 -16.79 -15.63 1.49
N GLU A 117 -17.87 -16.39 1.71
CA GLU A 117 -18.30 -16.75 3.07
C GLU A 117 -17.18 -17.50 3.84
N PRO A 118 -17.10 -17.35 5.17
CA PRO A 118 -16.14 -18.09 5.98
C PRO A 118 -16.18 -19.60 5.71
N GLY A 119 -15.00 -20.21 5.54
CA GLY A 119 -14.87 -21.65 5.28
C GLY A 119 -14.94 -22.06 3.80
N HIS A 120 -15.33 -21.16 2.88
CA HIS A 120 -15.42 -21.47 1.45
C HIS A 120 -14.14 -21.12 0.66
N GLN A 121 -13.28 -20.27 1.21
CA GLN A 121 -12.00 -19.92 0.61
C GLN A 121 -10.92 -19.76 1.67
N MET A 122 -9.72 -20.26 1.36
CA MET A 122 -8.52 -20.11 2.18
C MET A 122 -7.45 -19.39 1.36
N GLN A 123 -6.83 -18.38 1.96
CA GLN A 123 -5.64 -17.72 1.41
C GLN A 123 -4.40 -18.30 2.10
N MET A 124 -3.42 -18.72 1.31
CA MET A 124 -2.14 -19.21 1.80
C MET A 124 -1.01 -18.51 1.07
N ASP A 125 -0.11 -17.89 1.84
CA ASP A 125 1.15 -17.35 1.35
C ASP A 125 2.29 -18.33 1.63
N TRP A 126 3.28 -18.36 0.74
CA TRP A 126 4.48 -19.17 0.93
C TRP A 126 5.48 -18.45 1.84
N ILE A 127 5.84 -19.11 2.95
CA ILE A 127 6.90 -18.66 3.85
C ILE A 127 7.87 -19.82 4.12
N GLU A 128 9.16 -19.55 3.99
CA GLU A 128 10.22 -20.53 4.28
C GLU A 128 10.81 -20.29 5.67
N PHE A 129 10.54 -21.20 6.63
CA PHE A 129 11.09 -21.11 7.98
C PHE A 129 12.36 -21.96 8.10
N ARG A 130 13.53 -21.33 8.20
CA ARG A 130 14.80 -22.08 8.22
C ARG A 130 15.17 -22.69 9.58
N LYS A 131 14.73 -22.16 10.74
CA LYS A 131 15.12 -22.67 12.09
C LYS A 131 14.15 -22.34 13.25
N VAL A 132 12.83 -22.21 13.02
CA VAL A 132 11.88 -21.80 14.08
C VAL A 132 11.01 -22.98 14.50
N GLU A 133 11.49 -23.78 15.45
CA GLU A 133 10.78 -25.01 15.89
C GLU A 133 9.36 -24.74 16.45
N PRO A 134 9.13 -23.69 17.27
CA PRO A 134 7.77 -23.35 17.71
C PRO A 134 6.80 -23.05 16.56
N MET A 135 7.29 -22.45 15.47
CA MET A 135 6.47 -22.15 14.29
C MET A 135 6.13 -23.42 13.50
N LYS A 136 7.05 -24.39 13.46
CA LYS A 136 6.79 -25.70 12.87
C LYS A 136 5.79 -26.49 13.69
N ASP A 137 5.87 -26.43 15.02
CA ASP A 137 4.90 -27.07 15.92
C ASP A 137 3.50 -26.49 15.71
N ALA A 138 3.37 -25.16 15.64
CA ALA A 138 2.12 -24.49 15.33
C ALA A 138 1.56 -24.90 13.95
N ALA A 139 2.42 -24.93 12.91
CA ALA A 139 2.00 -25.38 11.58
C ALA A 139 1.54 -26.85 11.57
N ARG A 140 2.23 -27.73 12.30
CA ARG A 140 1.83 -29.14 12.47
C ARG A 140 0.51 -29.27 13.22
N LEU A 141 0.29 -28.45 14.25
CA LEU A 141 -0.96 -28.41 15.02
C LEU A 141 -2.14 -28.00 14.13
N ILE A 142 -2.01 -26.89 13.39
CA ILE A 142 -3.04 -26.41 12.46
C ILE A 142 -3.34 -27.49 11.42
N ARG A 143 -2.31 -28.11 10.84
CA ARG A 143 -2.48 -29.19 9.85
C ARG A 143 -3.22 -30.40 10.43
N ARG A 144 -2.92 -30.79 11.67
CA ARG A 144 -3.57 -31.93 12.34
C ARG A 144 -5.06 -31.67 12.61
N HIS A 145 -5.43 -30.42 12.91
CA HIS A 145 -6.79 -30.04 13.27
C HIS A 145 -7.53 -29.28 12.16
N PHE A 146 -7.01 -29.30 10.93
CA PHE A 146 -7.49 -28.47 9.84
C PHE A 146 -8.99 -28.66 9.56
N GLU A 147 -9.45 -29.92 9.48
CA GLU A 147 -10.88 -30.23 9.28
C GLU A 147 -11.76 -29.67 10.40
N GLY A 148 -11.31 -29.76 11.65
CA GLY A 148 -12.04 -29.21 12.80
C GLY A 148 -12.10 -27.68 12.76
N ILE A 149 -11.02 -27.03 12.35
CA ILE A 149 -10.96 -25.56 12.18
C ILE A 149 -11.95 -25.12 11.09
N VAL A 150 -11.97 -25.81 9.95
CA VAL A 150 -12.91 -25.52 8.86
C VAL A 150 -14.36 -25.76 9.31
N ALA A 151 -14.64 -26.91 9.92
CA ALA A 151 -15.98 -27.23 10.42
C ALA A 151 -16.49 -26.21 11.46
N TRP A 152 -15.60 -25.66 12.30
CA TRP A 152 -15.94 -24.63 13.26
C TRP A 152 -16.40 -23.32 12.60
N THR A 153 -15.84 -22.96 11.43
CA THR A 153 -16.22 -21.71 10.74
C THR A 153 -17.70 -21.67 10.38
N GLN A 154 -18.30 -22.83 10.07
CA GLN A 154 -19.71 -22.99 9.73
C GLN A 154 -20.57 -23.30 10.96
N THR A 155 -20.13 -24.26 11.79
CA THR A 155 -20.96 -24.79 12.88
C THR A 155 -20.89 -23.98 14.17
N ARG A 156 -19.79 -23.22 14.37
CA ARG A 156 -19.47 -22.49 15.62
C ARG A 156 -19.49 -23.37 16.88
N HIS A 157 -19.50 -24.69 16.74
CA HIS A 157 -19.52 -25.62 17.86
C HIS A 157 -18.12 -25.78 18.43
N SER A 158 -17.94 -25.40 19.69
CA SER A 158 -16.72 -25.68 20.43
C SER A 158 -16.81 -27.02 21.16
N ASN A 159 -15.65 -27.59 21.50
CA ASN A 159 -15.59 -28.77 22.37
C ASN A 159 -16.18 -28.52 23.77
N GLY A 160 -16.47 -27.28 24.15
CA GLY A 160 -17.00 -26.93 25.47
C GLY A 160 -18.33 -27.62 25.80
N PHE A 161 -19.20 -27.87 24.81
CA PHE A 161 -20.43 -28.63 25.03
C PHE A 161 -20.15 -30.11 25.37
N ILE A 162 -19.23 -30.74 24.62
CA ILE A 162 -18.82 -32.13 24.86
C ILE A 162 -18.09 -32.25 26.20
N GLU A 163 -17.26 -31.26 26.57
CA GLU A 163 -16.60 -31.21 27.87
C GLU A 163 -17.58 -31.01 29.02
N ALA A 164 -18.60 -30.16 28.86
CA ALA A 164 -19.67 -30.01 29.84
C ALA A 164 -20.44 -31.31 30.06
N ILE A 165 -20.78 -32.02 28.97
CA ILE A 165 -21.40 -33.35 29.02
C ILE A 165 -20.47 -34.34 29.73
N ASN A 166 -19.19 -34.39 29.36
CA ASN A 166 -18.23 -35.29 30.01
C ASN A 166 -18.12 -34.98 31.52
N GLY A 167 -18.10 -33.71 31.90
CA GLY A 167 -18.12 -33.28 33.31
C GLY A 167 -19.35 -33.78 34.07
N LEU A 168 -20.54 -33.71 33.47
CA LEU A 168 -21.78 -34.25 34.03
C LEU A 168 -21.70 -35.78 34.19
N PHE A 169 -21.20 -36.49 33.19
CA PHE A 169 -21.00 -37.94 33.26
C PHE A 169 -20.00 -38.33 34.37
N GLN A 170 -18.88 -37.61 34.50
CA GLN A 170 -17.91 -37.88 35.57
C GLN A 170 -18.50 -37.58 36.96
N ALA A 171 -19.28 -36.51 37.11
CA ALA A 171 -19.94 -36.17 38.36
C ALA A 171 -20.98 -37.23 38.76
N ALA A 172 -21.80 -37.67 37.81
CA ALA A 172 -22.78 -38.74 38.02
C ALA A 172 -22.09 -40.08 38.33
N LYS A 173 -21.01 -40.42 37.63
CA LYS A 173 -20.16 -41.59 37.94
C LYS A 173 -19.61 -41.52 39.36
N ARG A 174 -19.12 -40.35 39.81
CA ARG A 174 -18.62 -40.14 41.19
C ARG A 174 -19.71 -40.41 42.22
N LYS A 175 -20.93 -39.89 42.02
CA LYS A 175 -22.09 -40.13 42.89
C LYS A 175 -22.51 -41.60 42.91
N ALA A 176 -22.33 -42.31 41.80
CA ALA A 176 -22.72 -43.70 41.66
C ALA A 176 -21.67 -44.73 42.17
N ARG A 177 -20.46 -44.30 42.57
CA ARG A 177 -19.39 -45.20 43.07
C ARG A 177 -19.74 -45.98 44.34
N GLY A 178 -20.74 -45.54 45.11
CA GLY A 178 -21.21 -46.23 46.32
C GLY A 178 -22.08 -47.47 46.05
N TYR A 179 -22.45 -47.74 44.79
CA TYR A 179 -23.28 -48.88 44.42
C TYR A 179 -22.43 -50.02 43.88
N ALA A 180 -22.58 -51.21 44.47
CA ALA A 180 -21.78 -52.39 44.13
C ALA A 180 -22.19 -53.09 42.82
N ARG A 181 -23.40 -52.82 42.29
CA ARG A 181 -23.93 -53.47 41.08
C ARG A 181 -23.94 -52.51 39.89
N PHE A 182 -23.48 -52.99 38.74
CA PHE A 182 -23.40 -52.20 37.50
C PHE A 182 -24.75 -51.68 37.03
N GLU A 183 -25.81 -52.49 37.12
CA GLU A 183 -27.17 -52.06 36.77
C GLU A 183 -27.64 -50.88 37.62
N THR A 184 -27.41 -50.93 38.93
CA THR A 184 -27.76 -49.83 39.85
C THR A 184 -26.96 -48.56 39.52
N MET A 185 -25.66 -48.70 39.22
CA MET A 185 -24.82 -47.58 38.78
C MET A 185 -25.30 -46.96 37.48
N ARG A 186 -25.67 -47.78 36.49
CA ARG A 186 -26.22 -47.35 35.19
C ARG A 186 -27.54 -46.61 35.38
N THR A 187 -28.45 -47.13 36.21
CA THR A 187 -29.74 -46.48 36.48
C THR A 187 -29.56 -45.11 37.14
N VAL A 188 -28.68 -45.00 38.14
CA VAL A 188 -28.36 -43.72 38.80
C VAL A 188 -27.74 -42.72 37.82
N LEU A 189 -26.88 -43.19 36.91
CA LEU A 189 -26.29 -42.36 35.86
C LEU A 189 -27.37 -41.75 34.95
N PHE A 190 -28.34 -42.56 34.50
CA PHE A 190 -29.45 -42.09 33.67
C PHE A 190 -30.40 -41.15 34.43
N LEU A 191 -30.67 -41.43 35.71
CA LEU A 191 -31.51 -40.55 36.55
C LEU A 191 -30.89 -39.17 36.74
N ILE A 192 -29.58 -39.09 37.01
CA ILE A 192 -28.86 -37.82 37.20
C ILE A 192 -28.71 -37.06 35.88
N ALA A 193 -28.28 -37.74 34.81
CA ALA A 193 -28.09 -37.10 33.51
C ALA A 193 -29.41 -36.65 32.88
N GLY A 194 -30.50 -37.39 33.11
CA GLY A 194 -31.84 -37.09 32.60
C GLY A 194 -32.63 -36.06 33.42
N LYS A 195 -32.09 -35.57 34.55
CA LYS A 195 -32.78 -34.65 35.49
C LYS A 195 -34.20 -35.10 35.85
N LEU A 196 -34.39 -36.41 36.02
CA LEU A 196 -35.71 -36.97 36.31
C LEU A 196 -36.12 -36.60 37.74
N ASP A 197 -37.26 -35.93 37.87
CA ASP A 197 -37.84 -35.57 39.16
C ASP A 197 -38.66 -36.74 39.71
N LEU A 198 -38.14 -37.37 40.77
CA LEU A 198 -38.76 -38.51 41.43
C LEU A 198 -39.65 -38.09 42.62
N SER A 199 -39.69 -36.80 42.97
CA SER A 199 -40.50 -36.29 44.08
C SER A 199 -41.99 -36.55 43.88
N ARG A 200 -42.42 -36.67 42.61
CA ARG A 200 -43.80 -37.00 42.24
C ARG A 200 -44.22 -38.44 42.57
N PHE A 201 -43.26 -39.34 42.78
CA PHE A 201 -43.52 -40.78 42.98
C PHE A 201 -42.93 -41.33 44.29
N ASN A 202 -42.18 -40.52 45.04
CA ASN A 202 -41.60 -40.90 46.32
C ASN A 202 -41.60 -39.70 47.26
N GLU A 203 -42.43 -39.76 48.31
CA GLU A 203 -42.58 -38.68 49.30
C GLU A 203 -41.29 -38.38 50.10
N HIS A 204 -40.32 -39.30 50.09
CA HIS A 204 -39.03 -39.16 50.76
C HIS A 204 -37.89 -38.71 49.83
N ALA A 205 -38.14 -38.54 48.53
CA ALA A 205 -37.15 -38.05 47.58
C ALA A 205 -37.11 -36.51 47.61
N ARG A 206 -36.24 -35.96 48.46
CA ARG A 206 -35.81 -34.55 48.42
C ARG A 206 -34.32 -34.45 48.13
#